data_AF-A0A7C8CKM1-F1
#
_entry.id   AF-A0A7C8CKM1-F1
#
_cell.length_a   1.000
_cell.length_b   1.000
_cell.length_c   1.000
_cell.angle_alpha   90.00
_cell.angle_beta   90.00
_cell.angle_gamma   90.00
#
_symmetry.space_group_name_H-M   'P 1'
#
loop_
_entity.id
_entity.type
_entity.pdbx_description
1 polymer ?
#
loop_
_entity_poly.entity_id
_entity_poly.type
_entity_poly.pdbx_seq_one_letter_code
_entity_poly.pdbx_strand_id
1 'polypeptide(L)'
;MPGRLRSLTLAAFRSLTGKRAGLSTGEVDTVRDNLERFIGKPMGPPTTAPEAVNVPMIRHWVDALDDRNPVYLDDEVASATRFGGVVAPPAMLQAWSMPRPRIEGIAERGGAPDEMKSENVVTALDEAGYVGTLATNSELEFFRYLRPGDLLHTTNSLESISARKKTGLGLGYFVTWITTFRTADDEDVGRQLFRIFKFDPSTMGAGTGGQAPKDEASPEGTS
;
A
#
# COMPACT_ATOMS: atom_id res chain seq x y z
N MET A 1 -25.07 4.48 -11.29
CA MET A 1 -24.37 3.17 -11.20
C MET A 1 -22.93 3.45 -10.80
N PRO A 2 -22.41 2.89 -9.70
CA PRO A 2 -21.02 3.13 -9.33
C PRO A 2 -20.13 2.31 -10.27
N GLY A 3 -19.30 3.02 -11.05
CA GLY A 3 -18.31 2.41 -11.93
C GLY A 3 -17.10 1.93 -11.12
N ARG A 4 -16.84 0.62 -11.14
CA ARG A 4 -15.58 0.06 -10.63
C ARG A 4 -14.45 0.44 -11.59
N LEU A 5 -13.60 1.38 -11.19
CA LEU A 5 -12.36 1.67 -11.89
C LEU A 5 -11.24 0.83 -11.26
N ARG A 6 -10.85 -0.28 -11.90
CA ARG A 6 -9.67 -1.07 -11.49
C ARG A 6 -8.42 -0.34 -11.99
N SER A 7 -7.56 0.12 -11.09
CA SER A 7 -6.29 0.77 -11.44
C SER A 7 -5.08 -0.12 -11.13
N LEU A 8 -4.11 -0.06 -12.05
CA LEU A 8 -2.77 -0.65 -12.17
C LEU A 8 -2.40 -1.93 -11.40
N THR A 9 -2.22 -3.00 -12.18
CA THR A 9 -1.33 -4.12 -11.87
C THR A 9 0.09 -3.78 -12.33
N LEU A 10 1.09 -3.82 -11.44
CA LEU A 10 2.48 -3.94 -11.85
C LEU A 10 2.79 -5.44 -11.96
N ALA A 11 2.89 -5.95 -13.18
CA ALA A 11 3.33 -7.32 -13.43
C ALA A 11 4.32 -7.37 -14.59
N ALA A 12 5.51 -7.87 -14.30
CA ALA A 12 6.30 -8.61 -15.27
C ALA A 12 6.66 -9.96 -14.63
N PHE A 13 5.88 -11.00 -14.95
CA PHE A 13 6.33 -12.38 -14.77
C PHE A 13 6.02 -13.12 -16.07
N ARG A 14 7.09 -13.51 -16.78
CA ARG A 14 7.02 -14.43 -17.91
C ARG A 14 6.52 -15.78 -17.39
N SER A 15 5.49 -16.31 -18.07
CA SER A 15 5.02 -17.67 -17.89
C SER A 15 6.15 -18.66 -18.23
N LEU A 16 6.59 -19.41 -17.23
CA LEU A 16 7.28 -20.67 -17.41
C LEU A 16 6.41 -21.75 -16.77
N THR A 17 5.78 -22.56 -17.60
CA THR A 17 5.10 -23.80 -17.22
C THR A 17 6.10 -24.76 -16.60
N GLY A 18 6.22 -24.70 -15.27
CA GLY A 18 6.95 -25.66 -14.43
C GLY A 18 6.03 -26.20 -13.34
N LYS A 19 5.98 -27.53 -13.20
CA LYS A 19 5.13 -28.30 -12.26
C LYS A 19 5.02 -27.63 -10.87
N ARG A 20 3.77 -27.42 -10.42
CA ARG A 20 3.45 -27.09 -9.02
C ARG A 20 3.95 -28.21 -8.10
N ALA A 21 5.00 -27.96 -7.35
CA ALA A 21 5.26 -28.69 -6.11
C ALA A 21 4.35 -28.07 -5.04
N GLY A 22 3.20 -28.71 -4.78
CA GLY A 22 2.40 -28.39 -3.60
C GLY A 22 3.19 -28.72 -2.35
N LEU A 23 3.39 -27.73 -1.48
CA LEU A 23 3.80 -27.98 -0.09
C LEU A 23 2.70 -28.80 0.60
N SER A 24 3.11 -29.80 1.38
CA SER A 24 2.24 -30.83 1.94
C SER A 24 1.19 -30.25 2.90
N THR A 25 -0.02 -30.78 2.79
CA THR A 25 -1.21 -30.48 3.61
C THR A 25 -1.13 -31.03 5.04
N GLY A 26 0.00 -30.89 5.74
CA GLY A 26 0.15 -31.51 7.07
C GLY A 26 1.16 -30.90 8.04
N GLU A 27 1.82 -29.79 7.71
CA GLU A 27 2.66 -29.09 8.69
C GLU A 27 1.77 -28.12 9.48
N VAL A 28 1.69 -28.29 10.81
CA VAL A 28 0.97 -27.36 11.69
C VAL A 28 1.68 -26.02 11.64
N ASP A 29 1.03 -25.02 11.08
CA ASP A 29 1.54 -23.66 10.96
C ASP A 29 1.13 -22.86 12.19
N THR A 30 1.83 -23.10 13.30
CA THR A 30 1.53 -22.48 14.61
C THR A 30 1.61 -20.96 14.57
N VAL A 31 2.43 -20.40 13.66
CA VAL A 31 2.49 -18.96 13.42
C VAL A 31 1.16 -18.50 12.88
N ARG A 32 0.68 -19.09 11.78
CA ARG A 32 -0.59 -18.72 11.18
C ARG A 32 -1.76 -18.90 12.13
N ASP A 33 -1.83 -20.03 12.85
CA ASP A 33 -2.91 -20.31 13.80
C ASP A 33 -3.03 -19.18 14.85
N ASN A 34 -1.89 -18.66 15.31
CA ASN A 34 -1.86 -17.53 16.22
C ASN A 34 -2.37 -16.22 15.58
N LEU A 35 -2.17 -16.03 14.28
CA LEU A 35 -2.56 -14.80 13.58
C LEU A 35 -4.06 -14.75 13.25
N GLU A 36 -4.76 -15.88 13.19
CA GLU A 36 -6.20 -15.92 12.86
C GLU A 36 -7.04 -15.09 13.85
N ARG A 37 -6.58 -14.93 15.10
CA ARG A 37 -7.23 -14.10 16.12
C ARG A 37 -7.38 -12.63 15.72
N PHE A 38 -6.58 -12.15 14.78
CA PHE A 38 -6.64 -10.77 14.29
C PHE A 38 -7.67 -10.56 13.17
N ILE A 39 -8.18 -11.62 12.55
CA ILE A 39 -9.12 -11.50 11.42
C ILE A 39 -10.40 -10.81 11.89
N GLY A 40 -10.83 -9.78 11.16
CA GLY A 40 -11.97 -8.93 11.51
C GLY A 40 -11.70 -7.94 12.66
N LYS A 41 -10.49 -7.91 13.23
CA LYS A 41 -10.13 -6.97 14.30
C LYS A 41 -9.53 -5.68 13.73
N PRO A 42 -9.65 -4.56 14.45
CA PRO A 42 -8.93 -3.34 14.13
C PRO A 42 -7.41 -3.58 14.09
N MET A 43 -6.71 -2.97 13.14
CA MET A 43 -5.24 -3.00 13.09
C MET A 43 -4.57 -1.93 13.97
N GLY A 44 -5.38 -1.09 14.60
CA GLY A 44 -4.97 0.02 15.44
C GLY A 44 -6.16 0.91 15.76
N PRO A 45 -5.97 1.96 16.57
CA PRO A 45 -7.00 2.95 16.82
C PRO A 45 -7.37 3.70 15.53
N PRO A 46 -8.57 4.29 15.46
CA PRO A 46 -8.90 5.23 14.40
C PRO A 46 -7.89 6.38 14.33
N THR A 47 -7.57 6.84 13.13
CA THR A 47 -6.62 7.94 12.91
C THR A 47 -7.28 9.08 12.15
N THR A 48 -6.91 10.31 12.49
CA THR A 48 -7.32 11.52 11.75
C THR A 48 -6.22 11.89 10.76
N ALA A 49 -6.62 12.32 9.56
CA ALA A 49 -5.73 12.87 8.55
C ALA A 49 -4.90 14.03 9.14
N PRO A 50 -3.60 14.15 8.79
CA PRO A 50 -2.77 15.24 9.30
C PRO A 50 -3.28 16.63 8.89
N GLU A 51 -3.94 16.72 7.75
CA GLU A 51 -4.51 17.94 7.19
C GLU A 51 -5.88 17.62 6.57
N ALA A 52 -6.78 18.59 6.57
CA ALA A 52 -7.95 18.53 5.71
C ALA A 52 -7.52 18.52 4.24
N VAL A 53 -8.36 17.98 3.36
CA VAL A 53 -8.18 18.05 1.92
C VAL A 53 -7.96 19.51 1.53
N ASN A 54 -6.86 19.78 0.82
CA ASN A 54 -6.44 21.14 0.55
C ASN A 54 -5.86 21.30 -0.86
N VAL A 55 -6.10 22.46 -1.46
CA VAL A 55 -5.65 22.81 -2.82
C VAL A 55 -4.13 22.76 -2.97
N PRO A 56 -3.29 23.19 -2.01
CA PRO A 56 -1.84 23.08 -2.12
C PRO A 56 -1.35 21.64 -2.35
N MET A 57 -1.84 20.66 -1.58
CA MET A 57 -1.48 19.26 -1.76
C MET A 57 -2.03 18.69 -3.08
N ILE A 58 -3.24 19.09 -3.49
CA ILE A 58 -3.81 18.72 -4.79
C ILE A 58 -2.90 19.22 -5.92
N ARG A 59 -2.46 20.49 -5.86
CA ARG A 59 -1.59 21.10 -6.87
C ARG A 59 -0.27 20.34 -7.00
N HIS A 60 0.41 20.05 -5.90
CA HIS A 60 1.66 19.29 -5.93
C HIS A 60 1.47 17.88 -6.49
N TRP A 61 0.36 17.23 -6.17
CA TRP A 61 0.06 15.89 -6.69
C TRP A 61 -0.17 15.90 -8.20
N VAL A 62 -1.01 16.82 -8.70
CA VAL A 62 -1.34 16.87 -10.14
C VAL A 62 -0.14 17.31 -10.98
N ASP A 63 0.71 18.21 -10.46
CA ASP A 63 1.95 18.59 -11.14
C ASP A 63 2.96 17.44 -11.19
N ALA A 64 3.09 16.67 -10.10
CA ALA A 64 4.02 15.54 -10.04
C ALA A 64 3.62 14.37 -10.96
N LEU A 65 2.32 14.19 -11.20
CA LEU A 65 1.79 13.13 -12.06
C LEU A 65 1.38 13.60 -13.46
N ASP A 66 1.57 14.89 -13.75
CA ASP A 66 1.14 15.57 -14.97
C ASP A 66 -0.35 15.35 -15.31
N ASP A 67 -1.21 15.32 -14.29
CA ASP A 67 -2.67 15.20 -14.46
C ASP A 67 -3.31 16.59 -14.62
N ARG A 68 -3.45 17.03 -15.88
CA ARG A 68 -3.93 18.36 -16.24
C ARG A 68 -5.46 18.50 -16.28
N ASN A 69 -6.21 17.62 -15.62
CA ASN A 69 -7.65 17.75 -15.57
C ASN A 69 -8.06 19.04 -14.80
N PRO A 70 -8.74 20.01 -15.46
CA PRO A 70 -8.98 21.33 -14.88
C PRO A 70 -9.92 21.29 -13.67
N VAL A 71 -10.74 20.24 -13.50
CA VAL A 71 -11.68 20.12 -12.37
C VAL A 71 -11.00 20.07 -11.00
N TYR A 72 -9.68 19.88 -10.96
CA TYR A 72 -8.91 19.82 -9.72
C TYR A 72 -8.36 21.17 -9.27
N LEU A 73 -8.27 22.18 -10.14
CA LEU A 73 -7.60 23.45 -9.83
C LEU A 73 -8.30 24.70 -10.40
N ASP A 74 -9.18 24.55 -11.38
CA ASP A 74 -9.93 25.65 -11.98
C ASP A 74 -11.36 25.69 -11.41
N ASP A 75 -11.63 26.67 -10.56
CA ASP A 75 -12.93 26.83 -9.89
C ASP A 75 -14.07 27.09 -10.89
N GLU A 76 -13.83 27.83 -11.97
CA GLU A 76 -14.86 28.15 -12.97
C GLU A 76 -15.25 26.88 -13.73
N VAL A 77 -14.26 26.15 -14.24
CA VAL A 77 -14.49 24.89 -14.94
C VAL A 77 -15.13 23.87 -14.01
N ALA A 78 -14.60 23.69 -12.80
CA ALA A 78 -15.12 22.72 -11.85
C ALA A 78 -16.58 23.02 -11.45
N SER A 79 -16.93 24.30 -11.26
CA SER A 79 -18.28 24.75 -10.95
C SER A 79 -19.27 24.51 -12.09
N ALA A 80 -18.83 24.61 -13.35
CA ALA A 80 -19.64 24.32 -14.52
C ALA A 80 -19.83 22.80 -14.78
N THR A 81 -19.13 21.93 -14.07
CA THR A 81 -19.27 20.47 -14.20
C THR A 81 -20.25 19.88 -13.18
N ARG A 82 -20.51 18.58 -13.27
CA ARG A 82 -21.30 17.82 -12.28
C ARG A 82 -20.75 17.89 -10.84
N PHE A 83 -19.50 18.32 -10.65
CA PHE A 83 -18.87 18.41 -9.33
C PHE A 83 -19.30 19.65 -8.55
N GLY A 84 -19.69 20.72 -9.25
CA GLY A 84 -20.15 21.98 -8.65
C GLY A 84 -19.06 22.74 -7.88
N GLY A 85 -17.79 22.46 -8.16
CA GLY A 85 -16.62 23.05 -7.48
C GLY A 85 -15.41 22.12 -7.54
N VAL A 86 -14.25 22.62 -7.14
CA VAL A 86 -12.99 21.85 -7.13
C VAL A 86 -13.11 20.59 -6.26
N VAL A 87 -12.59 19.50 -6.79
CA VAL A 87 -12.51 18.20 -6.12
C VAL A 87 -11.08 17.68 -6.12
N ALA A 88 -10.73 16.87 -5.13
CA ALA A 88 -9.45 16.16 -5.15
C ALA A 88 -9.47 15.05 -6.21
N PRO A 89 -8.34 14.79 -6.89
CA PRO A 89 -8.16 13.58 -7.67
C PRO A 89 -8.48 12.33 -6.83
N PRO A 90 -9.35 11.39 -7.28
CA PRO A 90 -9.75 10.24 -6.48
C PRO A 90 -8.57 9.39 -5.99
N ALA A 91 -7.52 9.28 -6.82
CA ALA A 91 -6.31 8.54 -6.49
C ALA A 91 -5.53 9.12 -5.29
N MET A 92 -5.85 10.33 -4.82
CA MET A 92 -5.29 10.89 -3.59
C MET A 92 -5.93 10.35 -2.29
N LEU A 93 -6.98 9.52 -2.35
CA LEU A 93 -7.73 9.07 -1.17
C LEU A 93 -6.81 8.58 -0.03
N GLN A 94 -5.86 7.69 -0.35
CA GLN A 94 -4.91 7.18 0.65
C GLN A 94 -3.93 8.26 1.15
N ALA A 95 -3.50 9.17 0.27
CA ALA A 95 -2.48 10.16 0.58
C ALA A 95 -2.88 11.08 1.74
N TRP A 96 -4.17 11.38 1.87
CA TRP A 96 -4.70 12.19 2.98
C TRP A 96 -4.54 11.54 4.35
N SER A 97 -4.51 10.21 4.41
CA SER A 97 -4.33 9.47 5.67
C SER A 97 -2.87 9.15 6.01
N MET A 98 -1.93 9.43 5.10
CA MET A 98 -0.53 9.11 5.33
C MET A 98 0.04 10.02 6.43
N PRO A 99 0.65 9.46 7.48
CA PRO A 99 1.23 10.26 8.54
C PRO A 99 2.43 11.06 8.04
N ARG A 100 2.74 12.16 8.72
CA ARG A 100 4.02 12.85 8.54
C ARG A 100 5.16 11.91 8.96
N PRO A 101 6.12 11.61 8.07
CA PRO A 101 7.19 10.68 8.41
C PRO A 101 8.15 11.32 9.42
N ARG A 102 8.54 10.55 10.43
CA ARG A 102 9.72 10.81 11.24
C ARG A 102 10.95 10.35 10.45
N ILE A 103 11.84 11.26 10.11
CA ILE A 103 13.01 10.96 9.27
C ILE A 103 14.12 10.32 10.09
N GLU A 104 14.31 10.78 11.33
CA GLU A 104 15.32 10.24 12.24
C GLU A 104 15.05 8.75 12.48
N GLY A 105 16.03 7.90 12.16
CA GLY A 105 15.93 6.46 12.35
C GLY A 105 15.03 5.72 11.35
N ILE A 106 14.66 6.33 10.22
CA ILE A 106 13.71 5.72 9.27
C ILE A 106 14.27 4.47 8.59
N ALA A 107 15.59 4.42 8.36
CA ALA A 107 16.26 3.24 7.79
C ALA A 107 16.19 2.05 8.75
N GLU A 108 16.45 2.30 10.04
CA GLU A 108 16.38 1.32 11.13
C GLU A 108 14.96 0.79 11.35
N ARG A 109 13.94 1.61 11.02
CA ARG A 109 12.53 1.20 11.00
C ARG A 109 12.08 0.57 9.67
N GLY A 110 13.01 0.23 8.78
CA GLY A 110 12.69 -0.39 7.49
C GLY A 110 11.83 0.49 6.57
N GLY A 111 11.95 1.81 6.69
CA GLY A 111 11.18 2.78 5.90
C GLY A 111 9.83 3.17 6.50
N ALA A 112 9.45 2.63 7.67
CA ALA A 112 8.18 2.97 8.30
C ALA A 112 8.16 4.45 8.78
N PRO A 113 7.07 5.20 8.49
CA PRO A 113 7.00 6.63 8.80
C PRO A 113 6.98 6.92 10.30
N ASP A 114 6.48 6.00 11.12
CA ASP A 114 6.55 6.04 12.58
C ASP A 114 6.53 4.61 13.15
N GLU A 115 6.74 4.47 14.46
CA GLU A 115 6.62 3.20 15.18
C GLU A 115 5.17 2.73 15.25
N MET A 116 4.96 1.45 14.93
CA MET A 116 3.67 0.80 15.13
C MET A 116 3.52 0.43 16.60
N LYS A 117 2.74 1.22 17.35
CA LYS A 117 2.58 1.06 18.81
C LYS A 117 1.46 0.09 19.23
N SER A 118 0.61 -0.32 18.29
CA SER A 118 -0.53 -1.20 18.55
C SER A 118 -0.21 -2.63 18.16
N GLU A 119 -0.57 -3.59 19.02
CA GLU A 119 -0.51 -5.00 18.67
C GLU A 119 -1.44 -5.28 17.49
N ASN A 120 -0.88 -5.78 16.40
CA ASN A 120 -1.65 -6.22 15.24
C ASN A 120 -0.91 -7.36 14.51
N VAL A 121 -1.50 -7.84 13.42
CA VAL A 121 -0.93 -8.93 12.61
C VAL A 121 0.46 -8.61 12.06
N VAL A 122 0.77 -7.34 11.75
CA VAL A 122 2.08 -6.95 11.21
C VAL A 122 3.14 -7.04 12.30
N THR A 123 2.88 -6.48 13.49
CA THR A 123 3.82 -6.56 14.61
C THR A 123 4.01 -8.00 15.08
N ALA A 124 2.95 -8.80 15.11
CA ALA A 124 3.03 -10.23 15.45
C ALA A 124 3.88 -11.03 14.43
N LEU A 125 3.83 -10.66 13.15
CA LEU A 125 4.69 -11.25 12.12
C LEU A 125 6.14 -10.78 12.23
N ASP A 126 6.38 -9.52 12.59
CA ASP A 126 7.73 -9.01 12.88
C ASP A 126 8.38 -9.78 14.03
N GLU A 127 7.66 -9.95 15.13
CA GLU A 127 8.10 -10.72 16.31
C GLU A 127 8.38 -12.20 15.98
N ALA A 128 7.64 -12.76 15.02
CA ALA A 128 7.84 -14.12 14.52
C ALA A 128 8.96 -14.25 13.47
N GLY A 129 9.71 -13.17 13.18
CA GLY A 129 10.85 -13.17 12.25
C GLY A 129 10.53 -12.82 10.80
N TYR A 130 9.26 -12.52 10.47
CA TYR A 130 8.83 -12.14 9.12
C TYR A 130 8.93 -10.61 8.91
N VAL A 131 10.12 -10.07 9.14
CA VAL A 131 10.39 -8.62 9.15
C VAL A 131 10.33 -7.97 7.76
N GLY A 132 10.57 -8.73 6.69
CA GLY A 132 10.45 -8.26 5.32
C GLY A 132 9.01 -7.87 4.99
N THR A 133 8.83 -6.73 4.32
CA THR A 133 7.51 -6.23 3.92
C THR A 133 7.53 -5.78 2.47
N LEU A 134 6.57 -6.26 1.68
CA LEU A 134 6.35 -5.81 0.31
C LEU A 134 4.87 -5.50 0.09
N ALA A 135 4.53 -4.30 -0.39
CA ALA A 135 3.20 -4.00 -0.90
C ALA A 135 2.97 -4.73 -2.24
N THR A 136 1.84 -5.41 -2.38
CA THR A 136 1.55 -6.26 -3.55
C THR A 136 0.28 -5.85 -4.29
N ASN A 137 -0.76 -5.40 -3.59
CA ASN A 137 -1.98 -4.90 -4.20
C ASN A 137 -2.56 -3.73 -3.41
N SER A 138 -3.18 -2.79 -4.12
CA SER A 138 -3.98 -1.71 -3.56
C SER A 138 -5.21 -1.53 -4.46
N GLU A 139 -6.39 -1.76 -3.92
CA GLU A 139 -7.66 -1.53 -4.60
C GLU A 139 -8.40 -0.39 -3.90
N LEU A 140 -8.74 0.66 -4.63
CA LEU A 140 -9.47 1.82 -4.12
C LEU A 140 -10.92 1.79 -4.62
N GLU A 141 -11.86 1.99 -3.70
CA GLU A 141 -13.28 2.20 -3.97
C GLU A 141 -13.67 3.61 -3.53
N PHE A 142 -14.28 4.37 -4.44
CA PHE A 142 -14.67 5.76 -4.20
C PHE A 142 -16.18 5.86 -4.15
N PHE A 143 -16.74 6.35 -3.04
CA PHE A 143 -18.18 6.58 -2.90
C PHE A 143 -18.57 7.98 -3.36
N ARG A 144 -17.69 8.96 -3.11
CA ARG A 144 -17.75 10.30 -3.72
C ARG A 144 -16.36 10.90 -3.87
N TYR A 145 -16.30 12.02 -4.60
CA TYR A 145 -15.10 12.84 -4.67
C TYR A 145 -14.93 13.63 -3.36
N LEU A 146 -13.68 13.76 -2.92
CA LEU A 146 -13.33 14.62 -1.81
C LEU A 146 -13.29 16.08 -2.26
N ARG A 147 -13.61 16.99 -1.35
CA ARG A 147 -13.59 18.44 -1.56
C ARG A 147 -12.59 19.11 -0.62
N PRO A 148 -11.97 20.23 -1.03
CA PRO A 148 -11.22 21.05 -0.10
C PRO A 148 -12.02 21.35 1.17
N GLY A 149 -11.41 21.12 2.34
CA GLY A 149 -12.06 21.22 3.65
C GLY A 149 -12.53 19.89 4.25
N ASP A 150 -12.68 18.82 3.47
CA ASP A 150 -12.98 17.48 4.02
C ASP A 150 -11.85 17.05 4.96
N LEU A 151 -12.15 16.84 6.24
CA LEU A 151 -11.22 16.24 7.20
C LEU A 151 -11.55 14.76 7.35
N LEU A 152 -10.57 13.90 7.07
CA LEU A 152 -10.79 12.45 7.06
C LEU A 152 -10.41 11.79 8.38
N HIS A 153 -11.21 10.81 8.77
CA HIS A 153 -10.90 9.79 9.76
C HIS A 153 -10.81 8.43 9.08
N THR A 154 -9.85 7.61 9.49
CA THR A 154 -9.66 6.27 8.95
C THR A 154 -9.69 5.21 10.02
N THR A 155 -10.27 4.06 9.66
CA THR A 155 -10.24 2.84 10.47
C THR A 155 -9.72 1.69 9.61
N ASN A 156 -8.86 0.86 10.18
CA ASN A 156 -8.27 -0.29 9.50
C ASN A 156 -8.76 -1.57 10.15
N SER A 157 -9.27 -2.52 9.37
CA SER A 157 -9.68 -3.85 9.85
C SER A 157 -9.02 -4.94 9.04
N LEU A 158 -8.45 -5.95 9.71
CA LEU A 158 -7.85 -7.08 9.01
C LEU A 158 -8.94 -7.89 8.29
N GLU A 159 -8.72 -8.16 7.00
CA GLU A 159 -9.66 -8.91 6.17
C GLU A 159 -9.25 -10.38 6.05
N SER A 160 -7.98 -10.66 5.70
CA SER A 160 -7.52 -12.04 5.54
C SER A 160 -6.02 -12.20 5.73
N ILE A 161 -5.64 -13.44 6.03
CA ILE A 161 -4.26 -13.91 6.08
C ILE A 161 -4.17 -15.21 5.26
N SER A 162 -3.23 -15.29 4.33
CA SER A 162 -3.03 -16.52 3.56
C SER A 162 -2.40 -17.64 4.38
N ALA A 163 -2.43 -18.88 3.87
CA ALA A 163 -1.46 -19.89 4.29
C ALA A 163 -0.01 -19.44 4.01
N ARG A 164 0.99 -19.96 4.71
CA ARG A 164 2.41 -19.70 4.42
C ARG A 164 2.73 -20.00 2.96
N LYS A 165 3.38 -19.06 2.29
CA LYS A 165 3.78 -19.13 0.89
C LYS A 165 5.29 -19.01 0.77
N LYS A 166 5.85 -19.76 -0.17
CA LYS A 166 7.22 -19.59 -0.64
C LYS A 166 7.20 -18.72 -1.90
N THR A 167 8.00 -17.65 -1.90
CA THR A 167 8.20 -16.75 -3.04
C THR A 167 9.69 -16.60 -3.33
N GLY A 168 10.07 -15.82 -4.35
CA GLY A 168 11.47 -15.45 -4.58
C GLY A 168 12.08 -14.62 -3.43
N LEU A 169 11.24 -13.93 -2.65
CA LEU A 169 11.65 -13.13 -1.51
C LEU A 169 11.73 -13.92 -0.20
N GLY A 170 11.40 -15.22 -0.22
CA GLY A 170 11.41 -16.08 0.96
C GLY A 170 10.02 -16.62 1.32
N LEU A 171 9.96 -17.25 2.49
CA LEU A 171 8.75 -17.76 3.13
C LEU A 171 8.01 -16.62 3.83
N GLY A 172 6.68 -16.59 3.69
CA GLY A 172 5.89 -15.51 4.26
C GLY A 172 4.38 -15.68 4.11
N TYR A 173 3.65 -14.63 4.45
CA TYR A 173 2.18 -14.58 4.44
C TYR A 173 1.71 -13.35 3.68
N PHE A 174 0.64 -13.50 2.92
CA PHE A 174 -0.12 -12.37 2.43
C PHE A 174 -1.08 -11.92 3.51
N VAL A 175 -1.02 -10.63 3.84
CA VAL A 175 -1.87 -9.98 4.83
C VAL A 175 -2.68 -8.93 4.09
N THR A 176 -4.00 -8.98 4.24
CA THR A 176 -4.93 -8.09 3.53
C THR A 176 -5.80 -7.38 4.54
N TRP A 177 -5.93 -6.07 4.45
CA TRP A 177 -6.82 -5.28 5.29
C TRP A 177 -7.62 -4.27 4.49
N ILE A 178 -8.68 -3.79 5.12
CA ILE A 178 -9.54 -2.73 4.58
C ILE A 178 -9.34 -1.47 5.42
N THR A 179 -8.96 -0.38 4.77
CA THR A 179 -9.04 0.97 5.32
C THR A 179 -10.35 1.59 4.87
N THR A 180 -11.17 2.05 5.81
CA THR A 180 -12.38 2.85 5.51
C THR A 180 -12.09 4.31 5.81
N PHE A 181 -12.44 5.19 4.89
CA PHE A 181 -12.25 6.64 4.99
C PHE A 181 -13.61 7.29 5.24
N ARG A 182 -13.70 8.10 6.30
CA ARG A 182 -14.90 8.85 6.68
C ARG A 182 -14.60 10.32 6.83
N THR A 183 -15.59 11.18 6.64
CA THR A 183 -15.48 12.59 7.04
C THR A 183 -15.66 12.77 8.56
N ALA A 184 -15.45 13.99 9.04
CA ALA A 184 -15.80 14.40 10.41
C ALA A 184 -17.29 14.19 10.75
N ASP A 185 -18.17 14.17 9.75
CA ASP A 185 -19.62 13.93 9.90
C ASP A 185 -20.00 12.43 9.79
N ASP A 186 -19.01 11.53 9.87
CA ASP A 186 -19.18 10.06 9.79
C ASP A 186 -19.72 9.53 8.44
N GLU A 187 -19.59 10.31 7.37
CA GLU A 187 -19.91 9.88 6.01
C GLU A 187 -18.78 8.99 5.44
N ASP A 188 -19.06 7.73 5.09
CA ASP A 188 -18.15 6.87 4.32
C ASP A 188 -17.91 7.51 2.92
N VAL A 189 -16.67 7.89 2.61
CA VAL A 189 -16.29 8.52 1.32
C VAL A 189 -15.52 7.59 0.38
N GLY A 190 -14.91 6.54 0.94
CA GLY A 190 -14.22 5.52 0.16
C GLY A 190 -13.58 4.45 1.02
N ARG A 191 -13.02 3.44 0.36
CA ARG A 191 -12.32 2.31 0.98
C ARG A 191 -11.06 1.95 0.20
N GLN A 192 -10.10 1.38 0.90
CA GLN A 192 -8.91 0.78 0.32
C GLN A 192 -8.78 -0.65 0.82
N LEU A 193 -8.71 -1.61 -0.10
CA LEU A 193 -8.23 -2.94 0.21
C LEU A 193 -6.73 -2.98 -0.12
N PHE A 194 -5.91 -3.18 0.91
CA PHE A 194 -4.46 -3.19 0.77
C PHE A 194 -3.90 -4.56 1.16
N ARG A 195 -2.99 -5.07 0.33
CA ARG A 195 -2.35 -6.36 0.55
C ARG A 195 -0.84 -6.22 0.54
N ILE A 196 -0.22 -6.74 1.59
CA ILE A 196 1.23 -6.90 1.69
C ILE A 196 1.62 -8.37 1.71
N PHE A 197 2.88 -8.64 1.40
CA PHE A 197 3.57 -9.88 1.70
C PHE A 197 4.58 -9.63 2.82
N LYS A 198 4.36 -10.25 3.98
CA LYS A 198 5.29 -10.27 5.11
C LYS A 198 6.13 -11.53 5.03
N PHE A 199 7.44 -11.41 5.03
CA PHE A 199 8.34 -12.53 4.73
C PHE A 199 9.60 -12.53 5.59
N ASP A 200 10.18 -13.71 5.76
CA ASP A 200 11.49 -13.89 6.38
C ASP A 200 12.58 -13.77 5.30
N PRO A 201 13.37 -12.67 5.29
CA PRO A 201 14.39 -12.46 4.27
C PRO A 201 15.53 -13.50 4.34
N SER A 202 15.77 -14.14 5.48
CA SER A 202 16.81 -15.16 5.63
C SER A 202 16.51 -16.44 4.84
N THR A 203 15.24 -16.61 4.44
CA THR A 203 14.77 -17.73 3.64
C THR A 203 14.72 -17.44 2.15
N MET A 204 15.19 -16.26 1.71
CA MET A 204 15.49 -16.03 0.31
C MET A 204 16.49 -17.10 -0.15
N GLY A 205 16.14 -17.82 -1.22
CA GLY A 205 17.06 -18.83 -1.76
C GLY A 205 18.39 -18.18 -2.14
N ALA A 206 19.50 -18.86 -1.86
CA ALA A 206 20.80 -18.52 -2.45
C ALA A 206 20.71 -18.73 -3.97
N GLY A 207 20.24 -17.72 -4.69
CA GLY A 207 19.93 -17.78 -6.12
C GLY A 207 20.32 -16.48 -6.79
N THR A 208 21.55 -16.50 -7.33
CA THR A 208 22.18 -15.50 -8.21
C THR A 208 22.24 -14.08 -7.67
N GLY A 209 23.28 -13.82 -6.85
CA GLY A 209 23.78 -12.48 -6.66
C GLY A 209 24.02 -11.83 -8.02
N GLY A 210 23.48 -10.61 -8.19
CA GLY A 210 23.76 -9.79 -9.36
C GLY A 210 25.27 -9.65 -9.50
N GLN A 211 25.82 -10.24 -10.56
CA GLN A 211 27.11 -9.84 -11.07
C GLN A 211 26.97 -8.34 -11.38
N ALA A 212 27.64 -7.50 -10.58
CA ALA A 212 27.86 -6.11 -10.98
C ALA A 212 28.40 -6.11 -12.41
N PRO A 213 27.97 -5.20 -13.31
CA PRO A 213 28.58 -5.08 -14.61
C PRO A 213 30.09 -4.92 -14.37
N LYS A 214 30.88 -5.86 -14.90
CA LYS A 214 32.31 -5.60 -15.02
C LYS A 214 32.40 -4.40 -15.95
N ASP A 215 32.95 -3.30 -15.45
CA ASP A 215 33.47 -2.23 -16.28
C ASP A 215 34.56 -2.86 -17.17
N GLU A 216 34.15 -3.34 -18.35
CA GLU A 216 35.07 -3.55 -19.47
C GLU A 216 35.40 -2.16 -20.00
N ALA A 217 36.37 -1.52 -19.33
CA ALA A 217 37.23 -0.56 -19.97
C ALA A 217 37.93 -1.28 -21.13
N SER A 218 37.54 -0.99 -22.37
CA SER A 218 38.42 -1.20 -23.51
C SER A 218 39.19 0.08 -23.82
N PRO A 219 40.51 -0.02 -24.05
CA PRO A 219 41.40 1.10 -24.27
C PRO A 219 41.25 1.67 -25.69
N GLU A 220 41.77 2.89 -25.80
CA GLU A 220 41.93 3.79 -26.95
C GLU A 220 42.26 3.16 -28.32
N GLY A 221 41.93 3.90 -29.41
CA GLY A 221 42.82 3.94 -30.58
C GLY A 221 42.20 4.21 -31.96
N THR A 222 42.18 5.48 -32.35
CA THR A 222 42.51 6.05 -33.68
C THR A 222 42.05 5.36 -34.98
N SER A 223 41.30 6.08 -35.82
CA SER A 223 41.87 6.87 -36.94
C SER A 223 40.87 7.90 -37.48
#